data_AF-A0A7V8NJB3-F1
#
_entry.id   AF-A0A7V8NJB3-F1
#
_cell.length_a   1.000
_cell.length_b   1.000
_cell.length_c   1.000
_cell.angle_alpha   90.00
_cell.angle_beta   90.00
_cell.angle_gamma   90.00
#
_symmetry.space_group_name_H-M   'P 1'
#
loop_
_entity.id
_entity.type
_entity.pdbx_description
1 polymer ?
#
loop_
_entity_poly.entity_id
_entity_poly.type
_entity_poly.pdbx_seq_one_letter_code
_entity_poly.pdbx_strand_id
1 'polypeptide(L)'
;MTTHLFPERAASVLAGLLIGAALGLFLTQTVAAFLTFVLHRTLDVDGTPVLLALFIAVPVLGGIAGGVIGYRRGDDATPGRRGGRR
;
A
#
# COMPACT_ATOMS: atom_id res chain seq x y z
N MET A 1 14.57 -9.80 -28.39
CA MET A 1 15.00 -10.39 -27.10
C MET A 1 14.67 -9.38 -26.01
N THR A 2 13.47 -9.51 -25.44
CA THR A 2 12.74 -8.48 -24.66
C THR A 2 12.47 -8.99 -23.25
N THR A 3 13.49 -8.97 -22.38
CA THR A 3 13.40 -9.58 -21.04
C THR A 3 14.03 -8.74 -19.93
N HIS A 4 14.01 -7.40 -20.03
CA HIS A 4 14.55 -6.54 -18.96
C HIS A 4 13.69 -5.34 -18.53
N LEU A 5 12.53 -5.08 -19.15
CA LEU A 5 11.65 -3.95 -18.79
C LEU A 5 10.52 -4.30 -17.80
N PHE A 6 10.20 -5.58 -17.63
CA PHE A 6 9.23 -6.05 -16.64
C PHE A 6 9.67 -5.94 -15.16
N PRO A 7 10.95 -6.16 -14.78
CA PRO A 7 11.32 -6.20 -13.37
C PRO A 7 11.23 -4.85 -12.67
N GLU A 8 11.57 -3.74 -13.34
CA GLU A 8 11.52 -2.41 -12.72
C GLU A 8 10.08 -1.95 -12.42
N ARG A 9 9.15 -2.18 -13.36
CA ARG A 9 7.73 -1.93 -13.14
C ARG A 9 7.14 -2.85 -12.07
N ALA A 10 7.52 -4.13 -12.08
CA ALA A 10 7.09 -5.07 -11.05
C ALA A 10 7.60 -4.64 -9.66
N ALA A 11 8.84 -4.16 -9.58
CA ALA A 11 9.44 -3.66 -8.35
C ALA A 11 8.73 -2.38 -7.84
N SER A 12 8.38 -1.43 -8.71
CA SER A 12 7.68 -0.20 -8.29
C SER A 12 6.26 -0.49 -7.80
N VAL A 13 5.55 -1.41 -8.44
CA VAL A 13 4.21 -1.87 -8.01
C VAL A 13 4.30 -2.62 -6.68
N LEU A 14 5.26 -3.54 -6.54
CA LEU A 14 5.47 -4.28 -5.30
C LEU A 14 5.85 -3.34 -4.15
N ALA A 15 6.75 -2.39 -4.38
CA ALA A 15 7.12 -1.38 -3.38
C ALA A 15 5.91 -0.52 -2.98
N GLY A 16 5.12 -0.06 -3.94
CA GLY A 16 3.89 0.68 -3.67
C GLY A 16 2.89 -0.12 -2.83
N LEU A 17 2.69 -1.40 -3.15
CA LEU A 17 1.82 -2.29 -2.41
C LEU A 17 2.29 -2.52 -0.98
N LEU A 18 3.58 -2.79 -0.80
CA LEU A 18 4.18 -3.03 0.52
C LEU A 18 4.15 -1.77 1.39
N ILE A 19 4.53 -0.61 0.85
CA ILE A 19 4.51 0.67 1.57
C ILE A 19 3.07 1.03 1.94
N GLY A 20 2.12 0.85 1.01
CA GLY A 20 0.70 1.10 1.25
C GLY A 20 0.12 0.19 2.35
N ALA A 21 0.43 -1.11 2.30
CA ALA A 21 -0.02 -2.06 3.31
C ALA A 21 0.61 -1.79 4.69
N ALA A 22 1.91 -1.46 4.72
CA ALA A 22 2.61 -1.11 5.96
C ALA A 22 2.03 0.16 6.60
N LEU A 23 1.75 1.20 5.81
CA LEU A 23 1.10 2.42 6.30
C LEU A 23 -0.31 2.14 6.81
N GLY A 24 -1.08 1.30 6.11
CA GLY A 24 -2.42 0.91 6.55
C GLY A 24 -2.40 0.10 7.86
N LEU A 25 -1.44 -0.81 8.04
CA LEU A 25 -1.23 -1.51 9.31
C LEU A 25 -0.80 -0.55 10.43
N PHE A 26 0.13 0.35 10.14
CA PHE A 26 0.60 1.35 11.10
C PHE A 26 -0.53 2.24 11.59
N LEU A 27 -1.39 2.72 10.69
CA LEU A 27 -2.56 3.51 11.02
C LEU A 27 -3.53 2.70 11.90
N THR A 28 -3.80 1.46 11.52
CA THR A 28 -4.71 0.58 12.26
C THR A 28 -4.19 0.29 13.68
N GLN A 29 -2.89 0.03 13.83
CA GLN A 29 -2.23 -0.14 15.13
C GLN A 29 -2.25 1.14 15.97
N THR A 30 -2.03 2.30 15.35
CA THR A 30 -2.08 3.60 16.03
C THR A 30 -3.48 3.89 16.59
N VAL A 31 -4.53 3.60 15.80
CA VAL A 31 -5.92 3.72 16.26
C VAL A 31 -6.22 2.76 17.40
N ALA A 32 -5.78 1.51 17.31
CA ALA A 32 -5.96 0.53 18.39
C ALA A 32 -5.25 0.96 19.69
N ALA A 33 -4.02 1.47 19.58
CA ALA A 33 -3.27 2.00 20.70
C ALA A 33 -3.96 3.23 21.32
N PHE A 34 -4.41 4.18 20.50
CA PHE A 34 -5.14 5.35 20.96
C PHE A 34 -6.39 4.98 21.75
N LEU A 35 -7.20 4.06 21.23
CA LEU A 35 -8.43 3.63 21.91
C LEU A 35 -8.15 2.94 23.25
N THR A 36 -7.11 2.11 23.28
CA THR A 36 -6.70 1.40 24.49
C THR A 36 -6.16 2.36 25.55
N PHE A 37 -5.27 3.28 25.19
CA PHE A 37 -4.62 4.16 26.16
C PHE A 37 -5.47 5.39 26.53
N VAL A 38 -6.10 6.03 25.54
CA VAL A 38 -6.82 7.29 25.74
C VAL A 38 -8.27 7.05 26.14
N LEU A 39 -8.95 6.12 25.47
CA LEU A 39 -10.36 5.82 25.74
C LEU A 39 -10.56 4.71 26.78
N HIS A 40 -9.48 4.05 27.24
CA HIS A 40 -9.54 2.86 28.12
C HIS A 40 -10.48 1.78 27.58
N ARG A 41 -10.68 1.76 26.26
CA ARG A 41 -11.60 0.87 25.59
C ARG A 41 -10.79 0.07 24.59
N THR A 42 -10.62 -1.22 24.88
CA THR A 42 -10.00 -2.14 23.94
C THR A 42 -10.85 -2.23 22.69
N LEU A 43 -10.20 -2.14 21.53
CA LEU A 43 -10.84 -2.42 20.25
C LEU A 43 -11.19 -3.92 20.27
N ASP A 44 -12.41 -4.28 20.64
CA ASP A 44 -12.85 -5.68 20.68
C ASP A 44 -13.13 -6.18 19.26
N VAL A 45 -12.05 -6.62 18.63
CA VAL A 45 -12.04 -7.18 17.29
C VAL A 45 -12.63 -8.60 17.27
N ASP A 46 -12.67 -9.27 18.42
CA ASP A 46 -13.16 -10.65 18.57
C ASP A 46 -14.68 -10.69 18.74
N GLY A 47 -15.27 -9.72 19.44
CA GLY A 47 -16.73 -9.63 19.66
C GLY A 47 -17.50 -8.85 18.59
N THR A 48 -16.80 -8.08 17.74
CA THR A 48 -17.45 -7.15 16.79
C THR A 48 -16.95 -7.37 15.36
N PRO A 49 -17.65 -8.16 14.53
CA PRO A 49 -17.17 -8.56 13.19
C PRO A 49 -16.96 -7.36 12.23
N VAL A 50 -17.66 -6.25 12.45
CA VAL A 50 -17.50 -5.00 11.69
C VAL A 50 -16.13 -4.36 11.94
N LEU A 51 -15.64 -4.42 13.19
CA LEU A 51 -14.34 -3.88 13.58
C LEU A 51 -13.20 -4.72 12.99
N LEU A 52 -13.36 -6.04 12.97
CA LEU A 52 -12.46 -6.97 12.29
C LEU A 52 -12.39 -6.69 10.79
N ALA A 53 -13.55 -6.51 10.16
CA ALA A 53 -13.61 -6.18 8.74
C ALA A 53 -12.87 -4.86 8.44
N LEU A 54 -13.04 -3.83 9.26
CA LEU A 54 -12.30 -2.57 9.12
C LEU A 54 -10.79 -2.73 9.34
N PHE A 55 -10.39 -3.49 10.37
CA PHE A 55 -8.99 -3.76 10.69
C PHE A 55 -8.25 -4.43 9.52
N ILE A 56 -8.95 -5.30 8.76
CA ILE A 56 -8.39 -5.97 7.59
C ILE A 56 -8.52 -5.09 6.33
N ALA A 57 -9.66 -4.43 6.14
CA ALA A 57 -9.93 -3.65 4.94
C ALA A 57 -8.99 -2.45 4.81
N VAL A 58 -8.66 -1.75 5.90
CA VAL A 58 -7.82 -0.56 5.86
C VAL A 58 -6.40 -0.85 5.31
N PRO A 59 -5.65 -1.85 5.82
CA PRO A 59 -4.38 -2.27 5.23
C PRO A 59 -4.49 -2.71 3.77
N VAL A 60 -5.51 -3.48 3.43
CA VAL A 60 -5.70 -4.00 2.07
C VAL A 60 -5.96 -2.86 1.09
N LEU A 61 -6.87 -1.95 1.42
CA LEU A 61 -7.17 -0.77 0.61
C LEU A 61 -5.95 0.17 0.50
N GLY A 62 -5.19 0.33 1.58
CA GLY A 62 -3.93 1.07 1.58
C GLY A 62 -2.89 0.47 0.63
N GLY A 63 -2.73 -0.85 0.65
CA GLY A 63 -1.86 -1.58 -0.27
C GLY A 63 -2.30 -1.47 -1.73
N ILE A 64 -3.60 -1.61 -2.01
CA ILE A 64 -4.15 -1.45 -3.37
C ILE A 64 -3.89 -0.03 -3.88
N ALA A 65 -4.19 1.00 -3.08
CA ALA A 65 -3.96 2.39 -3.44
C ALA A 65 -2.47 2.67 -3.70
N GLY A 66 -1.58 2.19 -2.82
CA GLY A 66 -0.13 2.31 -2.99
C GLY A 66 0.39 1.60 -4.25
N GLY A 67 -0.11 0.40 -4.53
CA GLY A 67 0.21 -0.35 -5.75
C GLY A 67 -0.25 0.36 -7.02
N VAL A 68 -1.46 0.94 -7.02
CA VAL A 68 -1.97 1.75 -8.13
C VAL A 68 -1.11 3.00 -8.33
N ILE A 69 -0.69 3.68 -7.25
CA ILE A 69 0.22 4.83 -7.34
C ILE A 69 1.58 4.40 -7.92
N GLY A 70 2.14 3.28 -7.46
CA GLY A 70 3.40 2.72 -7.96
C GLY A 70 3.34 2.29 -9.42
N TYR A 71 2.19 1.77 -9.87
CA TYR A 71 1.93 1.48 -11.28
C TYR A 71 1.92 2.75 -12.12
N ARG A 72 1.09 3.73 -11.74
CA ARG A 72 0.94 5.00 -12.49
C ARG A 72 2.26 5.77 -12.56
N ARG A 73 3.03 5.81 -11.48
CA ARG A 73 4.31 6.52 -11.44
C ARG A 73 5.43 5.79 -12.15
N GLY A 74 5.36 4.46 -12.25
CA GLY A 74 6.23 3.65 -13.10
C GLY A 74 6.02 3.92 -14.59
N ASP A 75 4.81 4.34 -14.99
CA ASP A 75 4.49 4.73 -16.36
C ASP A 75 5.11 6.10 -16.71
N ASP A 76 5.05 7.04 -15.78
CA ASP A 76 5.66 8.37 -15.91
C ASP A 76 7.19 8.34 -15.88
N ALA A 77 7.78 7.32 -15.24
CA ALA A 77 9.23 7.11 -15.12
C ALA A 77 9.89 6.52 -16.39
N THR A 78 9.13 6.37 -17.49
CA THR A 78 9.71 6.08 -18.81
C THR A 78 9.82 7.33 -19.72
N PRO A 79 10.41 8.48 -19.30
CA PRO A 79 10.75 9.53 -20.25
C PRO A 79 12.07 9.17 -20.92
N GLY A 80 12.02 8.94 -22.24
CA GLY A 80 13.16 9.23 -23.10
C GLY A 80 14.15 8.10 -23.38
N ARG A 81 13.70 7.04 -24.07
CA ARG A 81 14.57 6.29 -24.99
C ARG A 81 14.13 6.47 -26.45
N ARG A 82 13.91 7.75 -26.84
CA ARG A 82 13.63 8.14 -28.22
C ARG A 82 14.42 9.40 -28.63
N GLY A 83 15.69 9.46 -28.25
CA GLY A 83 16.68 10.35 -28.85
C GLY A 83 17.60 9.56 -29.75
N GLY A 84 17.07 9.07 -30.88
CA GLY A 84 17.86 8.39 -31.90
C GLY A 84 18.21 9.33 -33.04
N ARG A 85 19.49 9.28 -33.44
CA ARG A 85 20.05 9.69 -34.74
C ARG A 85 19.95 11.18 -35.10
N ARG A 86 21.06 11.89 -34.94
CA ARG A 86 21.85 12.44 -36.05
C ARG A 86 23.32 12.43 -35.68
#